data_AF-A0A679HYB6-F1
#
_entry.id   AF-A0A679HYB6-F1
#
_cell.length_a   1.000
_cell.length_b   1.000
_cell.length_c   1.000
_cell.angle_alpha   90.00
_cell.angle_beta   90.00
_cell.angle_gamma   90.00
#
_symmetry.space_group_name_H-M   'P 1'
#
loop_
_entity.id
_entity.type
_entity.pdbx_description
1 polymer ?
#
loop_
_entity_poly.entity_id
_entity_poly.type
_entity_poly.pdbx_seq_one_letter_code
_entity_poly.pdbx_strand_id
1 'polypeptide(L)'
;MKPSPRKSRTLVRIPVEFESIADDTELKGKGYTLDLNMNGCRVESHTIVPRGSYLRLRLTIPKVPAPVLIGMARVRWVQAHSFGVEFIQRSADDIPVINRVTAESTEQKESVGRAIQQRAGTANCTVLVVEDDEDVRHLCARTLEEIGCKVIKAAGSTEALQASAAYMGPIHLLLIDLILRPPVLQLQSGGERYPRVHGHELVNHILRIRKKCHVVFMSGHDDSALKTLGIDVGEALCLQKPFSREDLLVAINQAMAASPCEYRESRPDKPKKAANSR
;
A
#
# COMPACT_ATOMS: atom_id res chain seq x y z
N MET A 1 23.39 11.80 21.01
CA MET A 1 22.75 10.48 20.86
C MET A 1 22.21 10.35 19.43
N LYS A 2 22.70 9.38 18.65
CA LYS A 2 22.22 9.14 17.29
C LYS A 2 20.79 8.57 17.33
N PRO A 3 19.84 9.01 16.48
CA PRO A 3 18.53 8.38 16.42
C PRO A 3 18.67 6.94 15.91
N SER A 4 18.20 5.99 16.72
CA SER A 4 18.17 4.56 16.38
C SER A 4 17.36 4.33 15.09
N PRO A 5 17.78 3.44 14.16
CA PRO A 5 17.07 3.23 12.91
C PRO A 5 15.67 2.68 13.23
N ARG A 6 14.64 3.40 12.78
CA ARG A 6 13.23 3.04 12.99
C ARG A 6 12.96 1.69 12.31
N LYS A 7 12.98 0.62 13.12
CA LYS A 7 12.46 -0.69 12.73
C LYS A 7 11.06 -0.49 12.20
N SER A 8 10.88 -0.88 10.94
CA SER A 8 9.63 -0.90 10.21
C SER A 8 8.64 -1.78 10.99
N ARG A 9 7.45 -1.25 11.29
CA ARG A 9 6.46 -1.90 12.15
C ARG A 9 5.14 -2.09 11.41
N THR A 10 4.35 -3.03 11.91
CA THR A 10 3.15 -3.58 11.29
C THR A 10 1.98 -2.61 11.39
N LEU A 11 1.40 -2.21 10.26
CA LEU A 11 0.36 -1.18 10.18
C LEU A 11 -1.06 -1.79 10.26
N VAL A 12 -1.36 -2.59 11.28
CA VAL A 12 -2.75 -3.00 11.52
C VAL A 12 -3.58 -1.77 11.85
N ARG A 13 -4.52 -1.42 10.98
CA ARG A 13 -5.44 -0.29 11.17
C ARG A 13 -6.55 -0.66 12.14
N ILE A 14 -6.34 -0.40 13.43
CA ILE A 14 -7.37 -0.64 14.45
C ILE A 14 -8.07 0.67 14.78
N PRO A 15 -9.40 0.78 14.62
CA PRO A 15 -10.16 1.94 15.04
C PRO A 15 -9.85 2.30 16.49
N VAL A 16 -9.62 3.58 16.74
CA VAL A 16 -9.34 4.10 18.08
C VAL A 16 -10.17 5.34 18.35
N GLU A 17 -10.75 5.35 19.54
CA GLU A 17 -11.30 6.54 20.16
C GLU A 17 -10.35 7.00 21.24
N PHE A 18 -10.14 8.31 21.35
CA PHE A 18 -9.26 8.87 22.36
C PHE A 18 -9.84 10.13 22.99
N GLU A 19 -9.51 10.32 24.27
CA GLU A 19 -9.92 11.48 25.06
C GLU A 19 -8.77 11.97 25.92
N SER A 20 -8.66 13.29 26.11
CA SER A 20 -7.70 13.91 27.04
C SER A 20 -8.01 13.48 28.47
N ILE A 21 -6.96 13.21 29.24
CA ILE A 21 -7.04 12.92 30.67
C ILE A 21 -7.00 14.22 31.50
N ALA A 22 -6.58 15.34 30.90
CA ALA A 22 -6.49 16.63 31.60
C ALA A 22 -7.82 17.40 31.57
N ASP A 23 -8.18 17.98 32.73
CA ASP A 23 -9.49 18.58 33.01
C ASP A 23 -9.78 19.91 32.25
N ASP A 24 -8.75 20.63 31.79
CA ASP A 24 -8.92 21.97 31.19
C ASP A 24 -9.24 21.98 29.69
N THR A 25 -9.20 20.81 29.03
CA THR A 25 -9.54 20.71 27.60
C THR A 25 -10.28 19.41 27.31
N GLU A 26 -11.58 19.51 27.01
CA GLU A 26 -12.38 18.41 26.45
C GLU A 26 -11.93 18.09 25.01
N LEU A 27 -10.76 17.48 24.88
CA LEU A 27 -10.29 16.96 23.60
C LEU A 27 -10.75 15.51 23.47
N LYS A 28 -11.61 15.25 22.48
CA LYS A 28 -12.02 13.91 22.06
C LYS A 28 -11.82 13.76 20.56
N GLY A 29 -11.39 12.59 20.13
CA GLY A 29 -11.14 12.32 18.73
C GLY A 29 -11.28 10.85 18.38
N LYS A 30 -11.39 10.60 17.08
CA LYS A 30 -11.40 9.26 16.51
C LYS A 30 -10.30 9.16 15.45
N GLY A 31 -9.82 7.95 15.23
CA GLY A 31 -8.78 7.70 14.26
C GLY A 31 -8.52 6.22 14.07
N TYR A 32 -7.38 5.94 13.47
CA TYR A 32 -6.88 4.58 13.30
C TYR A 32 -5.50 4.49 13.91
N THR A 33 -5.27 3.43 14.69
CA THR A 33 -3.92 3.09 15.12
C THR A 33 -3.15 2.43 13.99
N LEU A 34 -1.84 2.59 14.07
CA LEU A 34 -0.84 2.17 13.11
C LEU A 34 0.39 1.78 13.92
N ASP A 35 1.15 0.78 13.46
CA ASP A 35 2.38 0.35 14.14
C ASP A 35 2.15 -0.06 15.61
N LEU A 36 0.97 -0.59 15.93
CA LEU A 36 0.63 -1.00 17.30
C LEU A 36 1.67 -2.02 17.78
N ASN A 37 2.25 -1.73 18.94
CA ASN A 37 3.11 -2.62 19.67
C ASN A 37 2.87 -2.43 21.18
N MET A 38 3.54 -3.23 21.99
CA MET A 38 3.35 -3.20 23.44
C MET A 38 3.62 -1.82 24.06
N ASN A 39 4.47 -0.98 23.46
CA ASN A 39 4.88 0.30 24.03
C ASN A 39 4.18 1.51 23.43
N GLY A 40 3.39 1.36 22.37
CA GLY A 40 2.78 2.50 21.71
C GLY A 40 2.25 2.18 20.34
N CYS A 41 1.71 3.22 19.70
CA CYS A 41 1.28 3.20 18.32
C CYS A 41 1.42 4.60 17.71
N ARG A 42 1.34 4.66 16.39
CA ARG A 42 0.98 5.86 15.64
C ARG A 42 -0.54 5.93 15.56
N VAL A 43 -1.10 7.12 15.61
CA VAL A 43 -2.53 7.37 15.39
C VAL A 43 -2.67 8.33 14.22
N GLU A 44 -3.46 7.94 13.22
CA GLU A 44 -3.94 8.82 12.17
C GLU A 44 -5.31 9.37 12.56
N SER A 45 -5.47 10.70 12.56
CA SER A 45 -6.71 11.37 12.91
C SER A 45 -6.77 12.76 12.29
N HIS A 46 -7.99 13.22 12.01
CA HIS A 46 -8.26 14.62 11.66
C HIS A 46 -8.33 15.53 12.89
N THR A 47 -8.40 14.96 14.11
CA THR A 47 -8.36 15.72 15.35
C THR A 47 -6.92 16.14 15.65
N ILE A 48 -6.71 17.44 15.81
CA ILE A 48 -5.40 18.00 16.17
C ILE A 48 -5.16 17.77 17.66
N VAL A 49 -4.07 17.08 18.00
CA VAL A 49 -3.69 16.81 19.39
C VAL A 49 -2.35 17.48 19.71
N PRO A 50 -2.24 18.26 20.80
CA PRO A 50 -0.97 18.84 21.20
C PRO A 50 0.08 17.79 21.58
N ARG A 51 1.35 18.06 21.25
CA ARG A 51 2.47 17.24 21.74
C ARG A 51 2.56 17.35 23.26
N GLY A 52 2.80 16.22 23.93
CA GLY A 52 2.87 16.16 25.39
C GLY A 52 1.53 15.92 26.08
N SER A 53 0.41 15.97 25.37
CA SER A 53 -0.90 15.59 25.90
C SER A 53 -0.93 14.13 26.37
N TYR A 54 -1.77 13.88 27.37
CA TYR A 54 -2.05 12.56 27.90
C TYR A 54 -3.45 12.14 27.49
N LEU A 55 -3.54 11.00 26.83
CA LEU A 55 -4.75 10.47 26.24
C LEU A 55 -5.11 9.12 26.87
N ARG A 56 -6.41 8.90 27.07
CA ARG A 56 -6.97 7.56 27.22
C ARG A 56 -7.36 7.06 25.84
N LEU A 57 -7.01 5.82 25.50
CA LEU A 57 -7.31 5.22 24.20
C LEU A 57 -8.24 4.02 24.38
N ARG A 58 -9.21 3.87 23.47
CA ARG A 58 -10.08 2.70 23.34
C ARG A 58 -9.92 2.13 21.94
N LEU A 59 -9.34 0.94 21.83
CA LEU A 59 -9.05 0.29 20.57
C LEU A 59 -10.10 -0.80 20.29
N THR A 60 -10.77 -0.72 19.15
CA THR A 60 -11.82 -1.68 18.75
C THR A 60 -11.24 -2.73 17.82
N ILE A 61 -10.91 -3.91 18.36
CA ILE A 61 -10.27 -4.99 17.61
C ILE A 61 -11.34 -5.93 17.04
N PRO A 62 -11.33 -6.25 15.73
CA PRO A 62 -12.25 -7.23 15.16
C PRO A 62 -12.16 -8.58 15.88
N LYS A 63 -13.30 -9.21 16.13
CA LYS A 63 -13.41 -10.51 16.84
C LYS A 63 -12.99 -10.47 18.32
N VAL A 64 -12.74 -9.28 18.89
CA VAL A 64 -12.62 -9.08 20.34
C VAL A 64 -13.85 -8.31 20.82
N PRO A 65 -14.65 -8.86 21.74
CA PRO A 65 -15.94 -8.27 22.12
C PRO A 65 -15.81 -6.98 22.94
N ALA A 66 -14.75 -6.86 23.75
CA ALA A 66 -14.49 -5.67 24.56
C ALA A 66 -13.38 -4.81 23.92
N PRO A 67 -13.52 -3.47 23.89
CA PRO A 67 -12.44 -2.58 23.45
C PRO A 67 -11.22 -2.71 24.37
N VAL A 68 -10.04 -2.73 23.77
CA VAL A 68 -8.77 -2.70 24.51
C VAL A 68 -8.54 -1.29 25.04
N LEU A 69 -8.31 -1.17 26.35
CA LEU A 69 -8.13 0.11 27.04
C LEU A 69 -6.65 0.38 27.31
N ILE A 70 -6.17 1.50 26.76
CA ILE A 70 -4.94 2.13 27.21
C ILE A 70 -5.33 3.25 28.16
N GLY A 71 -5.16 2.98 29.47
CA GLY A 71 -5.55 3.91 30.53
C GLY A 71 -4.85 5.26 30.44
N MET A 72 -3.60 5.27 29.97
CA MET A 72 -2.84 6.50 29.73
C MET A 72 -1.75 6.33 28.67
N ALA A 73 -1.73 7.21 27.69
CA ALA A 73 -0.72 7.30 26.66
C ALA A 73 -0.27 8.75 26.46
N ARG A 74 1.03 8.98 26.31
CA ARG A 74 1.60 10.33 26.10
C ARG A 74 1.93 10.58 24.65
N VAL A 75 1.47 11.71 24.10
CA VAL A 75 1.80 12.14 22.74
C VAL A 75 3.27 12.56 22.68
N ARG A 76 4.07 11.84 21.89
CA ARG A 76 5.53 12.03 21.76
C ARG A 76 5.91 12.97 20.63
N TRP A 77 5.18 12.90 19.52
CA TRP A 77 5.39 13.71 18.31
C TRP A 77 4.07 13.86 17.56
N VAL A 78 3.97 14.91 16.74
CA VAL A 78 2.82 15.23 15.88
C VAL A 78 3.35 15.63 14.51
N GLN A 79 2.74 15.14 13.44
CA GLN A 79 3.09 15.42 12.05
C GLN A 79 1.83 15.36 11.18
N ALA A 80 1.41 16.50 10.64
CA ALA A 80 0.18 16.63 9.83
C ALA A 80 -1.03 15.95 10.51
N HIS A 81 -1.59 14.91 9.90
CA HIS A 81 -2.75 14.15 10.38
C HIS A 81 -2.37 12.91 11.21
N SER A 82 -1.16 12.88 11.76
CA SER A 82 -0.63 11.76 12.52
C SER A 82 0.07 12.21 13.79
N PHE A 83 -0.02 11.39 14.83
CA PHE A 83 0.75 11.57 16.05
C PHE A 83 1.19 10.23 16.64
N GLY A 84 2.32 10.23 17.33
CA GLY A 84 2.84 9.04 18.00
C GLY A 84 2.54 9.08 19.48
N VAL A 85 2.06 7.97 20.03
CA VAL A 85 1.79 7.83 21.45
C VAL A 85 2.68 6.75 22.08
N GLU A 86 3.16 7.04 23.28
CA GLU A 86 3.84 6.10 24.17
C GLU A 86 2.84 5.64 25.23
N PHE A 87 2.62 4.33 25.36
CA PHE A 87 1.72 3.76 26.36
C PHE A 87 2.39 3.77 27.73
N ILE A 88 1.84 4.57 28.64
CA ILE A 88 2.29 4.70 30.03
C ILE A 88 1.57 3.70 30.92
N GLN A 89 0.24 3.64 30.80
CA GLN A 89 -0.60 2.73 31.58
C GLN A 89 -1.47 1.90 30.65
N ARG A 90 -1.35 0.57 30.78
CA ARG A 90 -2.10 -0.45 30.04
C ARG A 90 -2.96 -1.19 31.04
N SER A 91 -4.19 -1.54 30.68
CA SER A 91 -4.98 -2.45 31.50
C SER A 91 -4.30 -3.82 31.53
N ALA A 92 -4.13 -4.41 32.72
CA ALA A 92 -3.50 -5.73 32.86
C ALA A 92 -4.27 -6.81 32.08
N ASP A 93 -5.60 -6.69 32.05
CA ASP A 93 -6.51 -7.60 31.35
C ASP A 93 -6.36 -7.51 29.82
N ASP A 94 -5.90 -6.37 29.30
CA ASP A 94 -5.78 -6.12 27.86
C ASP A 94 -4.38 -6.42 27.30
N ILE A 95 -3.35 -6.56 28.15
CA ILE A 95 -1.98 -6.89 27.72
C ILE A 95 -1.93 -8.17 26.87
N PRO A 96 -2.62 -9.27 27.23
CA PRO A 96 -2.65 -10.48 26.40
C PRO A 96 -3.24 -10.23 25.01
N VAL A 97 -4.27 -9.37 24.91
CA VAL A 97 -4.91 -9.02 23.64
C VAL A 97 -3.95 -8.20 22.77
N ILE A 98 -3.28 -7.20 23.33
CA ILE A 98 -2.27 -6.39 22.62
C ILE A 98 -1.14 -7.31 22.11
N ASN A 99 -0.62 -8.21 22.95
CA ASN A 99 0.38 -9.18 22.54
C ASN A 99 -0.09 -10.05 21.38
N ARG A 100 -1.29 -10.62 21.49
CA ARG A 100 -1.87 -11.47 20.44
C ARG A 100 -1.98 -10.72 19.12
N VAL A 101 -2.55 -9.52 19.12
CA VAL A 101 -2.69 -8.71 17.89
C VAL A 101 -1.33 -8.40 17.28
N THR A 102 -0.32 -8.09 18.09
CA THR A 102 1.03 -7.82 17.59
C THR A 102 1.72 -9.06 17.03
N ALA A 103 1.47 -10.24 17.62
CA ALA A 103 2.03 -11.51 17.20
C ALA A 103 1.36 -12.05 15.93
N GLU A 104 0.02 -12.08 15.89
CA GLU A 104 -0.78 -12.51 14.73
C GLU A 104 -0.38 -11.73 13.48
N SER A 105 -0.17 -10.42 13.63
CA SER A 105 0.24 -9.57 12.51
C SER A 105 1.66 -9.87 12.00
N THR A 106 2.53 -10.42 12.84
CA THR A 106 3.90 -10.80 12.48
C THR A 106 3.92 -12.18 11.81
N GLU A 107 3.23 -13.16 12.38
CA GLU A 107 3.09 -14.51 11.81
C GLU A 107 2.38 -14.47 10.45
N GLN A 108 1.33 -13.65 10.33
CA GLN A 108 0.61 -13.49 9.08
C GLN A 108 1.48 -12.88 7.98
N LYS A 109 2.36 -11.91 8.31
CA LYS A 109 3.33 -11.37 7.35
C LYS A 109 4.33 -12.41 6.87
N GLU A 110 4.90 -13.20 7.78
CA GLU A 110 5.86 -14.23 7.42
C GLU A 110 5.21 -15.33 6.58
N SER A 111 3.97 -15.72 6.93
CA SER A 111 3.18 -16.69 6.16
C SER A 111 2.91 -16.18 4.74
N VAL A 112 2.48 -14.92 4.60
CA VAL A 112 2.27 -14.28 3.29
C VAL A 112 3.57 -14.18 2.50
N GLY A 113 4.68 -13.78 3.13
CA GLY A 113 6.00 -13.72 2.49
C GLY A 113 6.46 -15.07 1.96
N ARG A 114 6.36 -16.13 2.77
CA ARG A 114 6.67 -17.51 2.36
C ARG A 114 5.79 -17.98 1.20
N ALA A 115 4.48 -17.68 1.25
CA ALA A 115 3.56 -18.05 0.18
C ALA A 115 3.90 -17.32 -1.13
N ILE A 116 4.25 -16.02 -1.08
CA ILE A 116 4.67 -15.25 -2.26
C ILE A 116 5.97 -15.81 -2.84
N GLN A 117 6.96 -16.11 -2.00
CA GLN A 117 8.24 -16.70 -2.43
C GLN A 117 8.05 -18.08 -3.09
N GLN A 118 7.21 -18.93 -2.50
CA GLN A 118 6.90 -20.25 -3.04
C GLN A 118 6.26 -20.15 -4.43
N ARG A 119 5.30 -19.22 -4.61
CA ARG A 119 4.64 -19.01 -5.90
C ARG A 119 5.53 -18.33 -6.93
N ALA A 120 6.43 -17.46 -6.49
CA ALA A 120 7.47 -16.88 -7.35
C ALA A 120 8.55 -17.89 -7.75
N GLY A 121 8.66 -19.03 -7.05
CA GLY A 121 9.73 -20.00 -7.23
C GLY A 121 11.11 -19.49 -6.79
N THR A 122 11.16 -18.44 -5.97
CA THR A 122 12.42 -17.84 -5.50
C THR A 122 12.24 -17.18 -4.13
N ALA A 123 13.29 -17.25 -3.31
CA ALA A 123 13.36 -16.55 -2.03
C ALA A 123 13.37 -15.02 -2.22
N ASN A 124 13.82 -14.52 -3.38
CA ASN A 124 13.94 -13.09 -3.67
C ASN A 124 12.92 -12.66 -4.73
N CYS A 125 11.63 -12.78 -4.40
CA CYS A 125 10.55 -12.30 -5.25
C CYS A 125 10.75 -10.82 -5.57
N THR A 126 10.95 -10.48 -6.85
CA THR A 126 11.17 -9.11 -7.30
C THR A 126 9.85 -8.47 -7.75
N VAL A 127 9.54 -7.29 -7.21
CA VAL A 127 8.34 -6.49 -7.48
C VAL A 127 8.75 -5.12 -8.02
N LEU A 128 8.09 -4.67 -9.11
CA LEU A 128 8.21 -3.30 -9.61
C LEU A 128 7.02 -2.47 -9.14
N VAL A 129 7.26 -1.44 -8.34
CA VAL A 129 6.26 -0.51 -7.81
C VAL A 129 6.32 0.80 -8.59
N VAL A 130 5.21 1.19 -9.21
CA VAL A 130 5.06 2.42 -9.99
C VAL A 130 3.97 3.29 -9.38
N GLU A 131 4.36 4.41 -8.78
CA GLU A 131 3.47 5.27 -7.99
C GLU A 131 4.04 6.69 -7.97
N ASP A 132 3.24 7.72 -8.28
CA ASP A 132 3.70 9.11 -8.33
C ASP A 132 3.86 9.72 -6.93
N ASP A 133 2.94 9.40 -6.02
CA ASP A 133 2.98 9.83 -4.63
C ASP A 133 4.12 9.14 -3.86
N GLU A 134 5.03 9.95 -3.33
CA GLU A 134 6.22 9.45 -2.64
C GLU A 134 5.87 8.66 -1.36
N ASP A 135 4.86 9.09 -0.59
CA ASP A 135 4.47 8.45 0.66
C ASP A 135 3.82 7.09 0.38
N VAL A 136 2.95 7.01 -0.61
CA VAL A 136 2.34 5.74 -1.06
C VAL A 136 3.41 4.80 -1.62
N ARG A 137 4.34 5.31 -2.43
CA ARG A 137 5.44 4.51 -3.00
C ARG A 137 6.33 3.92 -1.91
N HIS A 138 6.67 4.70 -0.87
CA HIS A 138 7.45 4.24 0.27
C HIS A 138 6.68 3.22 1.11
N LEU A 139 5.38 3.41 1.35
CA LEU A 139 4.52 2.46 2.06
C LEU A 139 4.54 1.08 1.37
N CYS A 140 4.31 1.06 0.05
CA CYS A 140 4.32 -0.16 -0.74
C CYS A 140 5.68 -0.85 -0.71
N ALA A 141 6.76 -0.09 -0.96
CA ALA A 141 8.11 -0.64 -0.97
C ALA A 141 8.51 -1.24 0.38
N ARG A 142 8.27 -0.52 1.48
CA ARG A 142 8.60 -0.99 2.83
C ARG A 142 7.84 -2.27 3.18
N THR A 143 6.54 -2.29 2.87
CA THR A 143 5.68 -3.45 3.11
C THR A 143 6.20 -4.71 2.42
N LEU A 144 6.59 -4.57 1.15
CA LEU A 144 7.13 -5.65 0.30
C LEU A 144 8.53 -6.09 0.75
N GLU A 145 9.41 -5.15 1.09
CA GLU A 145 10.76 -5.45 1.59
C GLU A 145 10.71 -6.24 2.92
N GLU A 146 9.78 -5.91 3.81
CA GLU A 146 9.61 -6.60 5.09
C GLU A 146 9.10 -8.05 4.97
N ILE A 147 8.44 -8.40 3.87
CA ILE A 147 8.05 -9.78 3.58
C ILE A 147 9.10 -10.52 2.73
N GLY A 148 10.29 -9.93 2.55
CA GLY A 148 11.42 -10.54 1.85
C GLY A 148 11.44 -10.35 0.34
N CYS A 149 10.61 -9.44 -0.21
CA CYS A 149 10.64 -9.12 -1.63
C CYS A 149 11.76 -8.10 -1.94
N LYS A 150 12.35 -8.23 -3.14
CA LYS A 150 13.17 -7.18 -3.72
C LYS A 150 12.28 -6.17 -4.42
N VAL A 151 12.41 -4.89 -4.09
CA VAL A 151 11.57 -3.85 -4.68
C VAL A 151 12.37 -2.97 -5.63
N ILE A 152 11.84 -2.79 -6.83
CA ILE A 152 12.26 -1.77 -7.79
C ILE A 152 11.21 -0.68 -7.74
N LYS A 153 11.62 0.56 -7.48
CA LYS A 153 10.72 1.71 -7.36
C LYS A 153 10.77 2.54 -8.64
N ALA A 154 9.64 3.07 -9.05
CA ALA A 154 9.53 4.06 -10.11
C ALA A 154 8.46 5.10 -9.76
N ALA A 155 8.74 6.37 -10.01
CA ALA A 155 7.80 7.47 -9.80
C ALA A 155 6.82 7.66 -10.96
N GLY A 156 7.03 6.97 -12.08
CA GLY A 156 6.20 7.09 -13.27
C GLY A 156 6.58 6.12 -14.37
N SER A 157 5.88 6.21 -15.50
CA SER A 157 5.98 5.24 -16.60
C SER A 157 7.36 5.20 -17.26
N THR A 158 8.01 6.35 -17.48
CA THR A 158 9.36 6.41 -18.07
C THR A 158 10.39 5.68 -17.21
N GLU A 159 10.42 5.97 -15.90
CA GLU A 159 11.33 5.32 -14.96
C GLU A 159 11.03 3.83 -14.84
N ALA A 160 9.75 3.45 -14.82
CA ALA A 160 9.34 2.05 -14.77
C ALA A 160 9.82 1.26 -16.00
N LEU A 161 9.71 1.84 -17.20
CA LEU A 161 10.19 1.21 -18.43
C LEU A 161 11.71 1.12 -18.47
N GLN A 162 12.41 2.17 -18.05
CA GLN A 162 13.88 2.16 -17.93
C GLN A 162 14.35 1.10 -16.94
N ALA A 163 13.75 1.05 -15.74
CA ALA A 163 14.09 0.07 -14.71
C ALA A 163 13.75 -1.36 -15.15
N SER A 164 12.61 -1.56 -15.83
CA SER A 164 12.23 -2.84 -16.42
C SER A 164 13.15 -3.26 -17.58
N ALA A 165 13.73 -2.33 -18.33
CA ALA A 165 14.71 -2.67 -19.35
C ALA A 165 16.10 -2.96 -18.77
N ALA A 166 16.53 -2.19 -17.77
CA ALA A 166 17.87 -2.29 -17.18
C ALA A 166 18.04 -3.49 -16.23
N TYR A 167 16.96 -3.92 -15.57
CA TYR A 167 17.04 -5.00 -14.60
C TYR A 167 17.15 -6.38 -15.27
N MET A 168 18.28 -7.07 -15.12
CA MET A 168 18.51 -8.36 -15.78
C MET A 168 17.73 -9.55 -15.17
N GLY A 169 17.17 -9.41 -13.97
CA GLY A 169 16.43 -10.47 -13.29
C GLY A 169 14.93 -10.49 -13.63
N PRO A 170 14.20 -11.56 -13.25
CA PRO A 170 12.75 -11.62 -13.41
C PRO A 170 12.05 -10.57 -12.54
N ILE A 171 10.96 -9.98 -13.07
CA ILE A 171 10.01 -9.18 -12.30
C ILE A 171 8.75 -10.05 -12.19
N HIS A 172 8.39 -10.45 -10.98
CA HIS A 172 7.32 -11.43 -10.73
C HIS A 172 5.95 -10.76 -10.58
N LEU A 173 5.95 -9.50 -10.15
CA LEU A 173 4.78 -8.70 -9.91
C LEU A 173 5.02 -7.24 -10.30
N LEU A 174 4.03 -6.65 -10.97
CA LEU A 174 3.90 -5.21 -11.19
C LEU A 174 2.82 -4.66 -10.25
N LEU A 175 3.16 -3.64 -9.47
CA LEU A 175 2.21 -2.88 -8.65
C LEU A 175 2.17 -1.46 -9.19
N ILE A 176 1.08 -1.07 -9.87
CA ILE A 176 1.04 0.15 -10.69
C ILE A 176 -0.19 1.01 -10.33
N ASP A 177 0.02 2.30 -10.09
CA ASP A 177 -1.09 3.26 -10.07
C ASP A 177 -1.68 3.47 -11.47
N LEU A 178 -3.00 3.38 -11.59
CA LEU A 178 -3.72 3.64 -12.83
C LEU A 178 -3.64 5.10 -13.27
N ILE A 179 -3.61 6.04 -12.33
CA ILE A 179 -3.55 7.47 -12.61
C ILE A 179 -2.16 8.00 -12.28
N LEU A 180 -1.21 7.72 -13.15
CA LEU A 180 0.06 8.45 -13.16
C LEU A 180 -0.21 9.83 -13.75
N ARG A 181 -0.25 10.88 -12.90
CA ARG A 181 -0.37 12.26 -13.39
C ARG A 181 0.83 12.55 -14.31
N PRO A 182 0.60 13.00 -15.57
CA PRO A 182 1.70 13.50 -16.37
C PRO A 182 2.29 14.70 -15.62
N PRO A 183 3.62 14.81 -15.47
CA PRO A 183 4.21 16.02 -14.89
C PRO A 183 3.75 17.24 -15.70
N VAL A 184 3.27 18.26 -14.99
CA VAL A 184 2.76 19.50 -15.58
C VAL A 184 3.89 20.23 -16.29
N LEU A 185 3.72 20.50 -17.59
CA LEU A 185 4.58 21.33 -18.44
C LEU A 185 6.06 20.96 -18.40
N GLN A 186 6.45 19.94 -19.18
CA GLN A 186 7.76 19.95 -19.83
C GLN A 186 7.54 19.87 -21.34
N LEU A 187 7.95 20.94 -22.03
CA LEU A 187 8.07 20.99 -23.48
C LEU A 187 8.72 19.68 -23.96
N GLN A 188 8.03 18.98 -24.86
CA GLN A 188 8.54 17.78 -25.51
C GLN A 188 9.88 18.12 -26.17
N SER A 189 10.97 17.79 -25.50
CA SER A 189 12.31 17.82 -26.09
C SER A 189 12.54 16.43 -26.68
N GLY A 190 12.74 16.38 -28.00
CA GLY A 190 12.84 15.13 -28.75
C GLY A 190 13.94 14.20 -28.24
N GLY A 191 13.67 12.89 -28.30
CA GLY A 191 14.67 11.83 -28.09
C GLY A 191 14.42 10.85 -26.95
N GLU A 192 13.30 10.94 -26.21
CA GLU A 192 13.03 9.98 -25.13
C GLU A 192 12.73 8.57 -25.68
N ARG A 193 13.60 7.61 -25.36
CA ARG A 193 13.50 6.18 -25.76
C ARG A 193 12.26 5.46 -25.19
N TYR A 194 11.60 6.04 -24.20
CA TYR A 194 10.49 5.42 -23.48
C TYR A 194 9.29 6.38 -23.40
N PRO A 195 8.09 5.97 -23.88
CA PRO A 195 6.93 6.85 -23.94
C PRO A 195 6.32 7.09 -22.55
N ARG A 196 5.75 8.28 -22.36
CA ARG A 196 4.89 8.59 -21.22
C ARG A 196 3.50 7.98 -21.48
N VAL A 197 3.16 6.94 -20.73
CA VAL A 197 1.94 6.15 -20.89
C VAL A 197 1.21 5.99 -19.55
N HIS A 198 -0.12 5.78 -19.58
CA HIS A 198 -0.95 5.60 -18.38
C HIS A 198 -1.18 4.12 -18.05
N GLY A 199 -1.26 3.77 -16.75
CA GLY A 199 -1.72 2.50 -16.21
C GLY A 199 -1.59 1.27 -17.12
N HIS A 200 -2.69 0.88 -17.77
CA HIS A 200 -2.78 -0.30 -18.64
C HIS A 200 -1.79 -0.31 -19.82
N GLU A 201 -1.49 0.85 -20.42
CA GLU A 201 -0.52 0.95 -21.51
C GLU A 201 0.89 0.65 -21.01
N LEU A 202 1.24 1.10 -19.79
CA LEU A 202 2.51 0.77 -19.16
C LEU A 202 2.64 -0.74 -18.94
N VAL A 203 1.57 -1.38 -18.46
CA VAL A 203 1.51 -2.83 -18.28
C VAL A 203 1.73 -3.56 -19.61
N ASN A 204 1.05 -3.14 -20.68
CA ASN A 204 1.23 -3.74 -22.01
C ASN A 204 2.67 -3.62 -22.51
N HIS A 205 3.31 -2.46 -22.33
CA HIS A 205 4.73 -2.29 -22.70
C HIS A 205 5.64 -3.18 -21.87
N ILE A 206 5.42 -3.28 -20.55
CA ILE A 206 6.23 -4.13 -19.68
C ILE A 206 6.00 -5.60 -20.00
N LEU A 207 4.76 -6.06 -20.23
CA LEU A 207 4.44 -7.45 -20.59
C LEU A 207 5.04 -7.85 -21.95
N ARG A 208 5.15 -6.92 -22.91
CA ARG A 208 5.88 -7.15 -24.16
C ARG A 208 7.36 -7.44 -23.92
N ILE A 209 7.98 -6.75 -22.96
CA ILE A 209 9.39 -6.95 -22.56
C ILE A 209 9.53 -8.19 -21.66
N ARG A 210 8.54 -8.46 -20.81
CA ARG A 210 8.56 -9.45 -19.74
C ARG A 210 7.41 -10.45 -19.94
N LYS A 211 7.73 -11.62 -20.47
CA LYS A 211 6.74 -12.63 -20.91
C LYS A 211 5.83 -13.22 -19.80
N LYS A 212 6.18 -13.08 -18.52
CA LYS A 212 5.40 -13.59 -17.38
C LYS A 212 5.54 -12.69 -16.16
N CYS A 213 4.51 -11.92 -15.85
CA CYS A 213 4.42 -11.20 -14.58
C CYS A 213 2.96 -11.08 -14.12
N HIS A 214 2.74 -11.13 -12.81
CA HIS A 214 1.45 -10.78 -12.23
C HIS A 214 1.29 -9.25 -12.20
N VAL A 215 0.06 -8.77 -12.20
CA VAL A 215 -0.24 -7.33 -12.20
C VAL A 215 -1.28 -7.04 -11.13
N VAL A 216 -0.98 -6.04 -10.30
CA VAL A 216 -1.93 -5.41 -9.38
C VAL A 216 -1.98 -3.92 -9.72
N PHE A 217 -3.18 -3.44 -10.03
CA PHE A 217 -3.45 -2.03 -10.21
C PHE A 217 -3.81 -1.39 -8.88
N MET A 218 -3.40 -0.14 -8.66
CA MET A 218 -3.85 0.68 -7.54
C MET A 218 -4.74 1.79 -8.10
N SER A 219 -5.94 1.98 -7.54
CA SER A 219 -6.93 2.92 -8.08
C SER A 219 -7.65 3.67 -6.98
N GLY A 220 -7.76 4.99 -7.10
CA GLY A 220 -8.70 5.78 -6.28
C GLY A 220 -10.16 5.70 -6.73
N HIS A 221 -10.43 5.03 -7.86
CA HIS A 221 -11.75 4.90 -8.47
C HIS A 221 -12.22 3.45 -8.48
N ASP A 222 -13.53 3.23 -8.47
CA ASP A 222 -14.13 1.90 -8.62
C ASP A 222 -13.94 1.31 -10.04
N ASP A 223 -14.10 0.00 -10.16
CA ASP A 223 -13.92 -0.73 -11.43
C ASP A 223 -14.86 -0.25 -12.55
N SER A 224 -16.04 0.27 -12.18
CA SER A 224 -16.98 0.87 -13.14
C SER A 224 -16.43 2.15 -13.75
N ALA A 225 -15.83 3.03 -12.95
CA ALA A 225 -15.23 4.27 -13.42
C ALA A 225 -14.01 4.01 -14.33
N LEU A 226 -13.26 2.93 -14.08
CA LEU A 226 -12.13 2.53 -14.95
C LEU A 226 -12.58 2.08 -16.34
N LYS A 227 -13.69 1.32 -16.43
CA LYS A 227 -14.30 0.94 -17.72
C LYS A 227 -14.81 2.16 -18.49
N THR A 228 -15.38 3.15 -17.81
CA THR A 228 -15.81 4.41 -18.44
C THR A 228 -14.64 5.21 -18.99
N LEU A 229 -13.44 5.10 -18.40
CA LEU A 229 -12.20 5.70 -18.89
C LEU A 229 -11.52 4.89 -20.01
N GLY A 230 -12.14 3.80 -20.47
CA GLY A 230 -11.60 2.93 -21.52
C GLY A 230 -10.42 2.06 -21.09
N ILE A 231 -10.18 1.94 -19.78
CA ILE A 231 -9.09 1.13 -19.22
C ILE A 231 -9.62 -0.28 -18.98
N ASP A 232 -9.27 -1.22 -19.87
CA ASP A 232 -9.54 -2.65 -19.68
C ASP A 232 -8.39 -3.30 -18.89
N VAL A 233 -8.62 -3.51 -17.59
CA VAL A 233 -7.69 -4.22 -16.70
C VAL A 233 -7.83 -5.74 -16.81
N GLY A 234 -8.76 -6.26 -17.62
CA GLY A 234 -9.00 -7.68 -17.81
C GLY A 234 -9.29 -8.40 -16.49
N GLU A 235 -8.58 -9.49 -16.23
CA GLU A 235 -8.64 -10.27 -14.98
C GLU A 235 -7.62 -9.80 -13.93
N ALA A 236 -6.92 -8.68 -14.17
CA ALA A 236 -5.93 -8.17 -13.22
C ALA A 236 -6.62 -7.61 -11.97
N LEU A 237 -5.97 -7.81 -10.82
CA LEU A 237 -6.50 -7.41 -9.52
C LEU A 237 -6.36 -5.90 -9.32
N CYS A 238 -7.39 -5.25 -8.80
CA CYS A 238 -7.39 -3.83 -8.46
C CYS A 238 -7.43 -3.62 -6.94
N LEU A 239 -6.49 -2.84 -6.41
CA LEU A 239 -6.40 -2.42 -5.03
C LEU A 239 -6.92 -0.99 -4.89
N GLN A 240 -8.02 -0.80 -4.16
CA GLN A 240 -8.66 0.50 -4.00
C GLN A 240 -7.88 1.40 -3.02
N LYS A 241 -7.55 2.62 -3.44
CA LYS A 241 -7.01 3.68 -2.59
C LYS A 241 -8.16 4.41 -1.86
N PRO A 242 -7.99 4.79 -0.58
CA PRO A 242 -6.84 4.50 0.28
C PRO A 242 -6.85 3.05 0.79
N PHE A 243 -5.68 2.40 0.82
CA PHE A 243 -5.53 1.02 1.29
C PHE A 243 -4.63 0.94 2.54
N SER A 244 -4.85 -0.12 3.34
CA SER A 244 -3.93 -0.52 4.40
C SER A 244 -2.80 -1.40 3.86
N ARG A 245 -1.82 -1.66 4.73
CA ARG A 245 -0.76 -2.63 4.46
C ARG A 245 -1.33 -4.04 4.27
N GLU A 246 -2.32 -4.40 5.08
CA GLU A 246 -2.95 -5.71 5.05
C GLU A 246 -3.72 -5.90 3.74
N ASP A 247 -4.44 -4.86 3.27
CA ASP A 247 -5.12 -4.87 1.97
C ASP A 247 -4.10 -5.10 0.84
N LEU A 248 -2.95 -4.42 0.89
CA LEU A 248 -1.86 -4.61 -0.06
C LEU A 248 -1.33 -6.05 -0.03
N LEU A 249 -1.07 -6.61 1.15
CA LEU A 249 -0.58 -8.00 1.29
C LEU A 249 -1.60 -9.03 0.79
N VAL A 250 -2.88 -8.81 1.06
CA VAL A 250 -3.97 -9.67 0.56
C VAL A 250 -4.03 -9.60 -0.97
N ALA A 251 -4.04 -8.40 -1.54
CA ALA A 251 -4.05 -8.17 -2.98
C ALA A 251 -2.87 -8.85 -3.69
N ILE A 252 -1.66 -8.68 -3.16
CA ILE A 252 -0.45 -9.33 -3.70
C ILE A 252 -0.56 -10.86 -3.61
N ASN A 253 -0.96 -11.38 -2.45
CA ASN A 253 -1.07 -12.83 -2.24
C ASN A 253 -2.10 -13.46 -3.19
N GLN A 254 -3.21 -12.77 -3.45
CA GLN A 254 -4.23 -13.17 -4.41
C GLN A 254 -3.70 -13.11 -5.84
N ALA A 255 -3.05 -12.00 -6.23
CA ALA A 255 -2.48 -11.84 -7.56
C ALA A 255 -1.43 -12.92 -7.86
N MET A 256 -0.55 -13.22 -6.90
CA MET A 256 0.46 -14.28 -7.03
C MET A 256 -0.11 -15.69 -7.01
N ALA A 257 -1.36 -15.89 -6.56
CA ALA A 257 -2.07 -17.17 -6.60
C ALA A 257 -2.82 -17.41 -7.92
N ALA A 258 -3.11 -16.34 -8.66
CA ALA A 258 -3.66 -16.43 -10.01
C ALA A 258 -2.57 -16.80 -11.03
N SER A 259 -2.99 -17.12 -12.26
CA SER A 259 -2.05 -17.30 -13.37
C SER A 259 -1.39 -15.95 -13.73
N PRO A 260 -0.08 -15.93 -14.08
CA PRO A 260 0.58 -14.71 -14.53
C PRO A 260 -0.14 -14.10 -15.72
N CYS A 261 -0.17 -12.76 -15.79
CA CYS A 261 -0.71 -12.08 -16.96
C CYS A 261 0.21 -12.36 -18.16
N GLU A 262 -0.39 -12.73 -19.28
CA GLU A 262 0.29 -12.85 -20.57
C GLU A 262 -0.11 -11.68 -21.46
N TYR A 263 0.85 -11.15 -22.22
CA TYR A 263 0.53 -10.18 -23.26
C TYR A 263 -0.38 -10.84 -24.29
N ARG A 264 -1.63 -10.38 -24.38
CA ARG A 264 -2.52 -10.70 -25.49
C ARG A 264 -2.39 -9.60 -26.53
N GLU A 265 -1.90 -9.95 -27.73
CA GLU A 265 -2.04 -9.03 -28.86
C GLU A 265 -3.52 -8.74 -29.06
N SER A 266 -3.91 -7.48 -28.86
CA SER A 266 -5.20 -6.98 -29.34
C SER A 266 -5.27 -7.30 -30.82
N ARG A 267 -6.18 -8.19 -31.23
CA ARG A 267 -6.53 -8.32 -32.65
C ARG A 267 -6.88 -6.91 -33.14
N PRO A 268 -6.30 -6.42 -34.25
CA PRO A 268 -6.72 -5.14 -34.79
C PRO A 268 -8.22 -5.21 -35.02
N ASP A 269 -8.93 -4.22 -34.48
CA ASP A 269 -10.36 -4.06 -34.65
C ASP A 269 -10.62 -4.08 -36.15
N LYS A 270 -11.39 -5.08 -36.63
CA LYS A 270 -11.72 -5.14 -38.06
C LYS A 270 -12.35 -3.81 -38.42
N PRO A 271 -11.90 -3.11 -39.47
CA PRO A 271 -12.50 -1.84 -39.85
C PRO A 271 -14.01 -2.08 -40.02
N LYS A 272 -14.81 -1.32 -39.27
CA LYS A 272 -16.26 -1.29 -39.42
C LYS A 272 -16.52 -1.10 -40.91
N LYS A 273 -17.05 -2.13 -41.58
CA LYS A 273 -17.52 -1.99 -42.96
C LYS A 273 -18.42 -0.77 -42.96
N ALA A 274 -18.00 0.28 -43.66
CA ALA A 274 -18.88 1.39 -43.97
C ALA A 274 -20.12 0.78 -44.61
N ALA A 275 -21.24 0.90 -43.92
CA ALA A 275 -22.54 0.65 -44.51
C ALA A 275 -22.70 1.71 -45.60
N ASN A 276 -22.44 1.34 -46.85
CA ASN A 276 -22.80 2.17 -47.99
C ASN A 276 -24.32 2.32 -47.97
N SER A 277 -24.74 3.55 -47.72
CA SER A 277 -26.09 4.03 -48.00
C SER A 277 -26.27 4.26 -49.50
N ARG A 278 -27.45 3.87 -49.98
CA ARG A 278 -28.07 4.09 -51.30
C ARG A 278 -27.90 2.97 -52.32
#